data_AF-A0A848KNG1-F1
#
_entry.id   AF-A0A848KNG1-F1
#
_cell.length_a   1.000
_cell.length_b   1.000
_cell.length_c   1.000
_cell.angle_alpha   90.00
_cell.angle_beta   90.00
_cell.angle_gamma   90.00
#
_symmetry.space_group_name_H-M   'P 1'
#
loop_
_entity.id
_entity.type
_entity.pdbx_description
1 polymer ?
#
loop_
_entity_poly.entity_id
_entity_poly.type
_entity_poly.pdbx_seq_one_letter_code
_entity_poly.pdbx_strand_id
1 'polypeptide(L)' 'MRDNTNRVARLRRLAKTNGLLLVKSRRRDPSADDYGLYVLVDDSKGNRIGRYGGQAAASAFWRGEGTTLDGIAAELGIH' A
#
# COMPACT_ATOMS: atom_id res chain seq x y z
N MET A 1 -9.95 17.78 -6.18
CA MET A 1 -9.51 16.36 -6.18
C MET A 1 -7.98 16.27 -6.38
N ARG A 2 -7.18 16.87 -5.47
CA ARG A 2 -5.70 16.97 -5.57
C ARG A 2 -5.00 16.52 -4.27
N ASP A 3 -5.72 16.52 -3.15
CA ASP A 3 -5.21 16.12 -1.83
C ASP A 3 -4.82 14.65 -1.71
N ASN A 4 -5.56 13.74 -2.35
CA ASN A 4 -5.31 12.31 -2.18
C ASN A 4 -3.92 11.89 -2.72
N THR A 5 -3.49 12.48 -3.84
CA THR A 5 -2.17 12.21 -4.44
C THR A 5 -1.03 12.67 -3.53
N ASN A 6 -1.16 13.85 -2.93
CA ASN A 6 -0.15 14.40 -2.01
C ASN A 6 -0.04 13.57 -0.74
N ARG A 7 -1.19 13.14 -0.18
CA ARG A 7 -1.24 12.28 0.99
C ARG A 7 -0.57 10.93 0.73
N VAL A 8 -0.88 10.29 -0.39
CA VAL A 8 -0.23 9.03 -0.81
C VAL A 8 1.28 9.21 -0.97
N ALA A 9 1.74 10.31 -1.57
CA ALA A 9 3.16 10.57 -1.73
C ALA A 9 3.89 10.74 -0.38
N ARG A 10 3.26 11.40 0.59
CA ARG A 10 3.77 11.54 1.95
C ARG A 10 3.84 10.20 2.67
N LEU A 11 2.75 9.41 2.65
CA LEU A 11 2.71 8.08 3.27
C LEU A 11 3.72 7.12 2.63
N ARG A 12 3.94 7.17 1.31
CA ARG A 12 4.99 6.40 0.63
C ARG A 12 6.39 6.71 1.17
N ARG A 13 6.69 8.00 1.40
CA ARG A 13 7.99 8.42 1.95
C ARG A 13 8.17 7.92 3.38
N LEU A 14 7.12 8.06 4.20
CA LEU A 14 7.16 7.64 5.61
C LEU A 14 7.25 6.11 5.74
N ALA A 15 6.49 5.36 4.95
CA ALA A 15 6.64 3.92 4.84
C ALA A 15 8.11 3.56 4.50
N LYS A 16 8.69 4.19 3.47
CA LYS A 16 10.07 3.92 3.06
C LYS A 16 11.10 4.23 4.14
N THR A 17 10.89 5.30 4.91
CA THR A 17 11.74 5.63 6.07
C THR A 17 11.69 4.55 7.15
N ASN A 18 10.54 3.89 7.32
CA ASN A 18 10.36 2.77 8.25
C ASN A 18 10.75 1.41 7.64
N GLY A 19 11.36 1.38 6.46
CA GLY A 19 11.73 0.13 5.78
C GLY A 19 10.53 -0.61 5.15
N LEU A 20 9.41 0.08 4.93
CA LEU A 20 8.17 -0.46 4.35
C LEU A 20 7.91 0.13 2.96
N LEU A 21 7.09 -0.55 2.17
CA LEU A 21 6.60 -0.15 0.87
C LEU A 21 5.08 -0.06 0.90
N LEU A 22 4.56 1.13 0.58
CA LEU A 22 3.14 1.31 0.36
C LEU A 22 2.75 0.85 -1.05
N VAL A 23 1.93 -0.19 -1.15
CA VAL A 23 1.45 -0.75 -2.41
C VAL A 23 -0.05 -0.55 -2.51
N LYS A 24 -0.53 -0.06 -3.67
CA LYS A 24 -1.96 0.07 -3.96
C LYS A 24 -2.43 -1.19 -4.67
N SER A 25 -3.64 -1.65 -4.37
CA SER A 25 -4.31 -2.69 -5.16
C SER A 25 -4.36 -2.28 -6.64
N ARG A 26 -4.03 -3.22 -7.53
CA ARG A 26 -4.08 -3.01 -8.98
C ARG A 26 -5.46 -3.31 -9.57
N ARG A 27 -6.38 -3.88 -8.79
CA ARG A 27 -7.72 -4.22 -9.26
C ARG A 27 -8.47 -2.93 -9.61
N ARG A 28 -8.98 -2.86 -10.84
CA ARG A 28 -9.73 -1.72 -11.37
C ARG A 28 -11.24 -1.90 -11.26
N ASP A 29 -11.70 -3.10 -10.91
CA ASP A 29 -13.12 -3.39 -10.71
C ASP A 29 -13.62 -2.76 -9.41
N PRO A 30 -14.59 -1.82 -9.47
CA PRO A 30 -15.15 -1.18 -8.28
C PRO A 30 -15.84 -2.15 -7.33
N SER A 31 -16.28 -3.30 -7.83
CA SER A 31 -16.95 -4.35 -7.05
C SER A 31 -15.98 -5.33 -6.38
N ALA A 32 -14.67 -5.18 -6.58
CA ALA A 32 -13.70 -6.02 -5.90
C ALA A 32 -13.51 -5.56 -4.45
N ASP A 33 -13.45 -6.50 -3.50
CA ASP A 33 -13.27 -6.20 -2.08
C ASP A 33 -12.00 -5.38 -1.80
N ASP A 34 -10.97 -5.54 -2.64
CA ASP A 34 -9.70 -4.82 -2.52
C ASP A 34 -9.64 -3.50 -3.32
N TYR A 35 -10.76 -3.06 -3.88
CA TYR A 35 -10.77 -1.87 -4.73
C TYR A 35 -10.40 -0.62 -3.93
N GLY A 36 -9.35 0.07 -4.37
CA GLY A 36 -8.88 1.29 -3.71
C GLY A 36 -8.14 1.08 -2.38
N LEU A 37 -7.89 -0.18 -1.99
CA LEU A 37 -7.12 -0.50 -0.79
C LEU A 37 -5.60 -0.39 -1.00
N TYR A 38 -4.90 -0.27 0.12
CA TYR A 38 -3.46 -0.15 0.23
C TYR A 38 -2.94 -1.15 1.26
N VAL A 39 -1.71 -1.62 1.06
CA VAL A 39 -0.99 -2.49 1.99
C VAL A 39 0.41 -1.96 2.22
N LEU A 40 0.94 -2.19 3.43
CA LEU A 40 2.35 -2.02 3.74
C LEU A 40 3.03 -3.38 3.65
N VAL A 41 4.18 -3.43 2.99
CA VAL A 41 5.00 -4.64 2.91
C VAL A 41 6.45 -4.26 3.17
N ASP A 42 7.27 -5.16 3.71
CA ASP A 42 8.69 -4.88 3.90
C ASP A 42 9.39 -4.49 2.60
N ASP A 43 10.28 -3.50 2.67
CA ASP A 43 11.15 -3.08 1.57
C ASP A 43 12.30 -4.07 1.35
N SER A 44 11.93 -5.30 1.00
CA SER A 44 12.85 -6.35 0.60
C SER A 44 12.97 -6.42 -0.93
N LYS A 45 14.11 -6.92 -1.43
CA LYS A 45 14.38 -7.02 -2.88
C LYS A 45 13.30 -7.81 -3.65
N GLY A 46 12.65 -8.78 -3.00
CA GLY A 46 11.54 -9.56 -3.59
C GLY A 46 10.18 -8.85 -3.56
N ASN A 47 9.99 -7.87 -2.69
CA ASN A 47 8.74 -7.15 -2.52
C ASN A 47 8.65 -5.86 -3.34
N ARG A 48 9.79 -5.31 -3.76
CA ARG A 48 9.86 -4.14 -4.64
C ARG A 48 9.11 -4.41 -5.95
N ILE A 49 8.19 -3.52 -6.30
CA ILE A 49 7.38 -3.63 -7.52
C ILE A 49 8.31 -3.62 -8.75
N GLY A 50 8.28 -4.69 -9.52
CA GLY A 50 9.10 -4.92 -10.72
C GLY A 50 8.61 -6.15 -11.50
N ARG A 51 9.36 -6.62 -12.50
CA ARG A 51 8.97 -7.74 -13.39
C ARG A 51 8.62 -9.05 -12.65
N TYR A 52 9.20 -9.26 -11.46
CA TYR A 52 9.00 -10.47 -10.63
C TYR A 52 8.71 -10.16 -9.16
N GLY A 53 8.54 -8.89 -8.80
CA GLY A 53 8.41 -8.46 -7.40
C GLY A 53 6.98 -8.10 -7.02
N GLY A 54 6.73 -8.00 -5.71
CA GLY A 54 5.40 -7.65 -5.16
C GLY A 54 4.52 -8.84 -4.78
N GLN A 55 5.12 -10.03 -4.65
CA GLN A 55 4.41 -11.23 -4.16
C GLN A 55 3.89 -11.06 -2.73
N ALA A 56 4.62 -10.34 -1.87
CA ALA A 56 4.13 -10.02 -0.53
C ALA A 56 2.87 -9.15 -0.58
N ALA A 57 2.83 -8.16 -1.46
CA ALA A 57 1.64 -7.31 -1.59
C ALA A 57 0.46 -8.11 -2.12
N ALA A 58 0.68 -8.96 -3.14
CA ALA A 58 -0.36 -9.87 -3.62
C ALA A 58 -0.87 -10.78 -2.48
N SER A 59 0.03 -11.39 -1.72
CA SER A 59 -0.31 -12.26 -0.59
C SER A 59 -1.08 -11.52 0.50
N ALA A 60 -0.71 -10.28 0.83
CA ALA A 60 -1.41 -9.44 1.80
C ALA A 60 -2.83 -9.13 1.33
N PHE A 61 -3.03 -8.80 0.05
CA PHE A 61 -4.37 -8.62 -0.51
C PHE A 61 -5.20 -9.91 -0.46
N TRP A 62 -4.61 -11.07 -0.79
CA TRP A 62 -5.30 -12.37 -0.67
C TRP A 62 -5.71 -12.71 0.78
N ARG A 63 -4.99 -12.18 1.77
CA ARG A 63 -5.31 -12.36 3.20
C ARG A 63 -6.32 -11.34 3.72
N GLY A 64 -6.74 -10.37 2.90
CA GLY A 64 -7.63 -9.29 3.32
C GLY A 64 -6.94 -8.25 4.22
N GLU A 65 -5.62 -8.16 4.19
CA GLU A 65 -4.84 -7.18 4.96
C GLU A 65 -4.84 -5.78 4.30
N GLY A 66 -5.57 -5.62 3.20
CA GLY A 66 -5.79 -4.32 2.56
C GLY A 66 -6.53 -3.36 3.48
N THR A 67 -6.03 -2.13 3.59
CA THR A 67 -6.67 -1.08 4.38
C THR A 67 -6.72 0.24 3.63
N THR A 68 -7.45 1.22 4.17
CA THR A 68 -7.58 2.55 3.58
C THR A 68 -6.36 3.42 3.91
N LEU A 69 -6.23 4.58 3.24
CA LEU A 69 -5.14 5.51 3.54
C LEU A 69 -5.17 6.06 4.95
N ASP A 70 -6.35 6.18 5.56
CA ASP A 70 -6.49 6.57 6.96
C ASP A 70 -5.96 5.47 7.88
N GLY A 71 -6.23 4.20 7.56
CA GLY A 71 -5.66 3.06 8.29
C GLY A 71 -4.14 3.02 8.21
N ILE A 72 -3.58 3.19 7.01
CA ILE A 72 -2.13 3.29 6.81
C ILE A 72 -1.53 4.48 7.56
N ALA A 73 -2.22 5.61 7.58
CA ALA A 73 -1.77 6.79 8.31
C ALA A 73 -1.71 6.53 9.82
N ALA A 74 -2.74 5.88 10.37
CA ALA A 74 -2.77 5.46 11.77
C ALA A 74 -1.66 4.46 12.11
N GLU A 75 -1.41 3.47 11.25
CA GLU A 75 -0.35 2.48 11.42
C GLU A 75 1.05 3.11 11.39
N LEU A 76 1.26 4.13 10.54
CA LEU A 76 2.50 4.90 10.49
C LEU A 76 2.57 6.01 11.56
N GLY A 77 1.58 6.13 12.46
CA GLY A 77 1.56 7.11 13.55
C GLY A 77 1.35 8.55 13.12
N ILE A 78 0.67 8.77 11.99
CA ILE A 78 0.40 10.10 11.42
C ILE A 78 -1.11 10.35 11.53
N HIS A 79 -1.48 11.30 12.40
CA HIS A 79 -2.85 11.82 12.51
C HIS A 79 -3.10 12.99 11.55
#